data_AF-A0A1G5D9S6-F1
#
_entry.id   AF-A0A1G5D9S6-F1
#
_cell.length_a   1.000
_cell.length_b   1.000
_cell.length_c   1.000
_cell.angle_alpha   90.00
_cell.angle_beta   90.00
_cell.angle_gamma   90.00
#
_symmetry.space_group_name_H-M   'P 1'
#
loop_
_entity.id
_entity.type
_entity.pdbx_description
1 polymer ?
#
loop_
_entity_poly.entity_id
_entity_poly.type
_entity_poly.pdbx_seq_one_letter_code
_entity_poly.pdbx_strand_id
1 'polypeptide(L)'
;MRYLKPVLTAVTLAFALTACESKQEERRENVLENKADMTEKKAENVRESGERAADRIERQDPGMDAPSTDRAAEAVRDTSESRADKLEDKADRIRDKK
;
A
#
# COMPACT_ATOMS: atom_id res chain seq x y z
N MET A 1 25.27 -22.89 -49.92
CA MET A 1 24.64 -23.24 -48.62
C MET A 1 25.57 -22.90 -47.45
N ARG A 2 25.80 -21.61 -47.14
CA ARG A 2 26.73 -21.18 -46.06
C ARG A 2 26.12 -20.23 -45.02
N TYR A 3 24.87 -19.78 -45.21
CA TYR A 3 24.18 -18.82 -44.33
C TYR A 3 23.14 -19.45 -43.40
N LEU A 4 22.88 -20.76 -43.50
CA LEU A 4 21.91 -21.45 -42.64
C LEU A 4 22.40 -21.60 -41.18
N LYS A 5 23.73 -21.66 -40.99
CA LYS A 5 24.37 -21.86 -39.67
C LYS A 5 24.34 -20.63 -38.76
N PRO A 6 24.64 -19.38 -39.21
CA PRO A 6 24.59 -18.22 -38.31
C PRO A 6 23.15 -17.81 -37.91
N VAL A 7 22.16 -18.09 -38.76
CA VAL A 7 20.75 -17.74 -38.49
C VAL A 7 20.20 -18.56 -37.32
N LEU A 8 20.55 -19.84 -37.23
CA LEU A 8 20.05 -20.74 -36.20
C LEU A 8 20.62 -20.44 -34.80
N THR A 9 21.85 -19.94 -34.69
CA THR A 9 22.47 -19.53 -33.41
C THR A 9 21.97 -18.17 -32.91
N ALA A 10 21.46 -17.29 -33.78
CA ALA A 10 20.91 -16.01 -33.36
C ALA A 10 19.53 -16.15 -32.70
N VAL A 11 18.73 -17.14 -33.12
CA VAL A 11 17.36 -17.35 -32.63
C VAL A 11 17.35 -17.86 -31.18
N THR A 12 18.31 -18.69 -30.77
CA THR A 12 18.36 -19.21 -29.39
C THR A 12 18.75 -18.16 -28.35
N LEU A 13 19.48 -17.11 -28.75
CA LEU A 13 19.86 -16.01 -27.84
C LEU A 13 18.67 -15.09 -27.53
N ALA A 14 17.75 -14.92 -28.48
CA ALA A 14 16.56 -14.07 -28.31
C ALA A 14 15.58 -14.62 -27.25
N PHE A 15 15.44 -15.95 -27.15
CA PHE A 15 14.58 -16.59 -26.14
C PHE A 15 15.20 -16.65 -24.74
N ALA A 16 16.53 -16.52 -24.61
CA ALA A 16 17.18 -16.49 -23.30
C ALA A 16 17.00 -15.14 -22.58
N LEU A 17 16.82 -14.05 -23.35
CA LEU A 17 16.60 -12.70 -22.82
C LEU A 17 15.22 -12.55 -22.19
N THR A 18 14.18 -13.09 -22.84
CA THR A 18 12.78 -12.97 -22.36
C THR A 18 12.54 -13.70 -21.03
N ALA A 19 13.27 -14.79 -20.76
CA ALA A 19 13.17 -15.53 -19.51
C ALA A 19 13.92 -14.87 -18.33
N CYS A 20 14.92 -14.01 -18.60
CA CYS A 20 15.54 -13.19 -17.57
C CYS A 20 14.71 -11.95 -17.25
N GLU A 21 14.06 -11.36 -18.26
CA GLU A 21 13.17 -10.21 -18.09
C GLU A 21 11.97 -10.53 -17.18
N SER A 22 11.34 -11.70 -17.32
CA SER A 22 10.16 -12.07 -16.52
C SER A 22 10.45 -12.21 -15.01
N LYS A 23 11.58 -12.80 -14.63
CA LYS A 23 11.97 -12.91 -13.20
C LYS A 23 12.36 -11.57 -12.60
N GLN A 24 12.91 -10.67 -13.41
CA GLN A 24 13.27 -9.32 -12.96
C GLN A 24 12.02 -8.46 -12.77
N GLU A 25 11.06 -8.58 -13.67
CA GLU A 25 9.74 -7.95 -13.59
C GLU A 25 8.99 -8.42 -12.33
N GLU A 26 8.85 -9.74 -12.13
CA GLU A 26 8.20 -10.32 -10.93
C GLU A 26 8.83 -9.83 -9.61
N ARG A 27 10.17 -9.70 -9.56
CA ARG A 27 10.85 -9.15 -8.38
C ARG A 27 10.51 -7.68 -8.15
N ARG A 28 10.45 -6.88 -9.21
CA ARG A 28 10.07 -5.46 -9.13
C ARG A 28 8.63 -5.33 -8.62
N GLU A 29 7.71 -6.10 -9.18
CA GLU A 29 6.31 -6.12 -8.76
C GLU A 29 6.19 -6.46 -7.27
N ASN A 30 6.85 -7.53 -6.81
CA ASN A 30 6.86 -7.94 -5.41
C ASN A 30 7.40 -6.85 -4.47
N VAL A 31 8.42 -6.10 -4.89
CA VAL A 31 8.94 -4.98 -4.08
C VAL A 31 7.91 -3.86 -3.96
N LEU A 32 7.15 -3.58 -5.01
CA LEU A 32 6.10 -2.56 -5.00
C LEU A 32 4.91 -3.00 -4.14
N GLU A 33 4.43 -4.24 -4.29
CA GLU A 33 3.35 -4.79 -3.46
C GLU A 33 3.72 -4.77 -1.98
N ASN A 34 4.89 -5.29 -1.60
CA ASN A 34 5.36 -5.27 -0.20
C ASN A 34 5.42 -3.84 0.37
N LYS A 35 5.74 -2.85 -0.47
CA LYS A 35 5.81 -1.45 -0.06
C LYS A 35 4.42 -0.83 0.09
N ALA A 36 3.48 -1.20 -0.78
CA ALA A 36 2.07 -0.80 -0.66
C ALA A 36 1.47 -1.39 0.63
N ASP A 37 1.65 -2.69 0.87
CA ASP A 37 1.14 -3.39 2.07
C ASP A 37 1.70 -2.79 3.37
N MET A 38 3.00 -2.46 3.39
CA MET A 38 3.62 -1.77 4.53
C MET A 38 3.01 -0.37 4.78
N THR A 39 2.48 0.27 3.74
CA THR A 39 1.85 1.58 3.82
C THR A 39 0.40 1.44 4.29
N GLU A 40 -0.35 0.46 3.81
CA GLU A 40 -1.70 0.12 4.29
C GLU A 40 -1.68 -0.27 5.77
N LYS A 41 -0.74 -1.11 6.20
CA LYS A 41 -0.55 -1.42 7.63
C LYS A 41 -0.34 -0.18 8.48
N LYS A 42 0.31 0.87 7.96
CA LYS A 42 0.44 2.14 8.67
C LYS A 42 -0.88 2.89 8.74
N ALA A 43 -1.68 2.86 7.67
CA ALA A 43 -3.01 3.44 7.67
C ALA A 43 -3.92 2.78 8.72
N GLU A 44 -3.93 1.45 8.77
CA GLU A 44 -4.67 0.67 9.77
C GLU A 44 -4.26 1.05 11.19
N ASN A 45 -2.95 1.11 11.47
CA ASN A 45 -2.45 1.52 12.79
C ASN A 45 -2.88 2.96 13.16
N VAL A 46 -2.92 3.87 12.19
CA VAL A 46 -3.39 5.25 12.43
C VAL A 46 -4.87 5.26 12.77
N ARG A 47 -5.69 4.52 12.01
CA ARG A 47 -7.15 4.41 12.22
C ARG A 47 -7.44 3.78 13.59
N GLU A 48 -6.79 2.67 13.93
CA GLU A 48 -6.94 2.00 15.23
C GLU A 48 -6.47 2.89 16.40
N SER A 49 -5.36 3.60 16.24
CA SER A 49 -4.89 4.52 17.28
C SER A 49 -5.84 5.71 17.48
N GLY A 50 -6.49 6.17 16.41
CA GLY A 50 -7.50 7.21 16.44
C GLY A 50 -8.75 6.76 17.19
N GLU A 51 -9.30 5.60 16.84
CA GLU A 51 -10.46 5.01 17.52
C GLU A 51 -10.18 4.81 19.01
N ARG A 52 -9.04 4.22 19.37
CA ARG A 52 -8.66 4.05 20.78
C ARG A 52 -8.56 5.39 21.52
N ALA A 53 -8.20 6.47 20.84
CA ALA A 53 -8.12 7.80 21.43
C ALA A 53 -9.52 8.42 21.60
N ALA A 54 -10.40 8.28 20.60
CA ALA A 54 -11.80 8.67 20.67
C ALA A 54 -12.53 7.93 21.81
N ASP A 55 -12.37 6.60 21.88
CA ASP A 55 -12.92 5.77 22.96
C ASP A 55 -12.49 6.24 24.36
N ARG A 56 -11.23 6.69 24.49
CA ARG A 56 -10.73 7.23 25.77
C ARG A 56 -11.41 8.55 26.14
N ILE A 57 -11.72 9.38 25.15
CA ILE A 57 -12.43 10.65 25.34
C ILE A 57 -13.87 10.37 25.77
N GLU A 58 -14.58 9.49 25.06
CA GLU A 58 -15.96 9.10 25.40
C GLU A 58 -16.05 8.41 26.77
N ARG A 59 -15.04 7.63 27.17
CA ARG A 59 -15.00 7.05 28.52
C ARG A 59 -14.84 8.07 29.65
N GLN A 60 -14.31 9.26 29.39
CA GLN A 60 -14.23 10.32 30.41
C GLN A 60 -15.60 10.92 30.71
N ASP A 61 -16.55 10.79 29.79
CA ASP A 61 -17.92 11.23 29.95
C ASP A 61 -18.88 10.17 29.36
N PRO A 62 -19.19 9.11 30.12
CA PRO A 62 -19.90 7.92 29.64
C PRO A 62 -21.41 8.14 29.42
N GLY A 63 -21.79 9.31 28.90
CA GLY A 63 -23.17 9.63 28.52
C GLY A 63 -23.87 10.69 29.36
N MET A 64 -23.17 11.71 29.88
CA MET A 64 -23.84 12.88 30.50
C MET A 64 -24.31 13.94 29.48
N ASP A 65 -24.52 13.57 28.20
CA ASP A 65 -24.89 14.50 27.14
C ASP A 65 -23.99 15.75 27.13
N ALA A 66 -22.67 15.57 27.10
CA ALA A 66 -21.74 16.68 26.90
C ALA A 66 -21.36 16.79 25.42
N PRO A 67 -21.99 17.68 24.63
CA PRO A 67 -21.65 17.93 23.24
C PRO A 67 -20.17 18.24 23.00
N SER A 68 -19.44 18.66 24.03
CA SER A 68 -17.99 18.89 23.95
C SER A 68 -17.19 17.60 23.84
N THR A 69 -17.59 16.53 24.53
CA THR A 69 -16.89 15.24 24.51
C THR A 69 -17.10 14.53 23.19
N ASP A 70 -18.35 14.50 22.70
CA ASP A 70 -18.69 13.90 21.40
C ASP A 70 -17.94 14.56 20.25
N ARG A 71 -17.97 15.90 20.20
CA ARG A 71 -17.22 16.66 19.18
C ARG A 71 -15.71 16.42 19.25
N ALA A 72 -15.16 16.25 20.45
CA ALA A 72 -13.74 15.98 20.61
C ALA A 72 -13.37 14.57 20.13
N ALA A 73 -14.18 13.56 20.44
CA ALA A 73 -14.00 12.20 19.96
C ALA A 73 -14.15 12.11 18.43
N GLU A 74 -15.19 12.74 17.87
CA GLU A 74 -15.43 12.82 16.43
C GLU A 74 -14.28 13.51 15.69
N ALA A 75 -13.80 14.66 16.19
CA ALA A 75 -12.64 15.34 15.60
C ALA A 75 -11.37 14.47 15.58
N VAL A 76 -11.20 13.59 16.58
CA VAL A 76 -10.10 12.62 16.61
C VAL A 76 -10.29 11.53 15.54
N ARG A 77 -11.50 10.98 15.40
CA ARG A 77 -11.84 10.01 14.35
C ARG A 77 -11.57 10.61 12.97
N ASP A 78 -12.17 11.75 12.65
CA ASP A 78 -12.01 12.46 11.38
C ASP A 78 -10.53 12.72 11.03
N THR A 79 -9.75 13.18 12.01
CA THR A 79 -8.33 13.44 11.81
C THR A 79 -7.56 12.16 11.52
N SER A 80 -7.88 11.06 12.20
CA SER A 80 -7.21 9.78 12.01
C SER A 80 -7.61 9.12 10.69
N GLU A 81 -8.89 9.15 10.32
CA GLU A 81 -9.39 8.67 9.03
C GLU A 81 -8.74 9.44 7.88
N SER A 82 -8.79 10.77 7.90
CA SER A 82 -8.17 11.59 6.85
C SER A 82 -6.66 11.33 6.68
N ARG A 83 -5.97 10.93 7.75
CA ARG A 83 -4.55 10.54 7.69
C ARG A 83 -4.37 9.12 7.15
N ALA A 84 -5.21 8.19 7.56
CA ALA A 84 -5.22 6.82 7.06
C ALA A 84 -5.51 6.81 5.55
N ASP A 85 -6.50 7.57 5.10
CA ASP A 85 -6.89 7.64 3.68
C ASP A 85 -5.73 8.17 2.81
N LYS A 86 -5.00 9.19 3.29
CA LYS A 86 -3.79 9.68 2.57
C LYS A 86 -2.68 8.62 2.46
N LEU A 87 -2.61 7.71 3.41
CA LEU A 87 -1.67 6.59 3.38
C LEU A 87 -2.16 5.50 2.42
N GLU A 88 -3.45 5.21 2.39
CA GLU A 88 -4.08 4.29 1.43
C GLU A 88 -3.92 4.81 -0.01
N ASP A 89 -4.23 6.08 -0.27
CA ASP A 89 -3.96 6.73 -1.56
C ASP A 89 -2.49 6.60 -1.99
N LYS A 90 -1.57 6.62 -1.01
CA LYS A 90 -0.15 6.46 -1.27
C LYS A 90 0.20 4.99 -1.56
N ALA A 91 -0.43 4.03 -0.90
CA ALA A 91 -0.27 2.62 -1.19
C ALA A 91 -0.77 2.29 -2.59
N ASP A 92 -1.94 2.83 -2.99
CA ASP A 92 -2.50 2.66 -4.33
C ASP A 92 -1.56 3.22 -5.39
N ARG A 93 -1.08 4.46 -5.21
CA ARG A 93 -0.08 5.05 -6.12
C ARG A 93 1.25 4.28 -6.17
N ILE A 94 1.56 3.43 -5.19
CA ILE A 94 2.72 2.53 -5.25
C ILE A 94 2.37 1.28 -6.06
N ARG A 95 1.19 0.71 -5.85
CA ARG A 95 0.68 -0.46 -6.57
C ARG A 95 0.46 -0.17 -8.06
N ASP A 96 0.02 1.03 -8.40
CA ASP A 96 -0.13 1.51 -9.79
C ASP A 96 1.20 1.62 -10.57
N LYS A 97 2.35 1.51 -9.89
CA LYS A 97 3.68 1.53 -10.54
C LYS A 97 4.18 0.14 -10.93
N LYS A 98 3.41 -0.90 -10.63
CA LYS A 98 3.64 -2.28 -11.08
C LYS A 98 3.63 -2.29 -12.60
#